data_AF-A0A2A2SFR3-F1
#
_entry.id   AF-A0A2A2SFR3-F1
#
_cell.length_a   1.000
_cell.length_b   1.000
_cell.length_c   1.000
_cell.angle_alpha   90.00
_cell.angle_beta   90.00
_cell.angle_gamma   90.00
#
_symmetry.space_group_name_H-M   'P 1'
#
loop_
_entity.id
_entity.type
_entity.pdbx_description
1 polymer ?
#
loop_
_entity_poly.entity_id
_entity_poly.type
_entity_poly.pdbx_seq_one_letter_code
_entity_poly.pdbx_strand_id
1 'polypeptide(L)'
;MSDALDLCARGVISPQIALARLVLAGEPIDADAIERDAPDGSPLREVARLARAHRAKLDRLGQLAAAGLDPDGPDPLAATAALFDRLAGEEPEAAVAFYSLGDPALLRAATDELVEVVRSWVALDGAHVLDFGCGIGRVALALAPYVAEIVGVDISPAMVAQARERAAGLANARFEATDGGVLPFPDASFDLVLAVDSFPYLVRAGVLQPQLAKLSRVLRPGGDLVVFNWSYRGDEAADVAEAANAPGFTCLRSGERPFAIWDASGFHLRRSP
;
A
#
# COMPACT_ATOMS: atom_id res chain seq x y z
N MET A 1 26.64 -3.72 -7.45
CA MET A 1 25.61 -2.67 -7.53
C MET A 1 24.35 -3.28 -6.92
N SER A 2 23.61 -2.54 -6.10
CA SER A 2 22.39 -3.05 -5.45
C SER A 2 21.38 -3.55 -6.49
N ASP A 3 20.60 -4.60 -6.20
CA ASP A 3 19.58 -5.11 -7.12
C ASP A 3 18.53 -4.01 -7.47
N ALA A 4 18.20 -3.15 -6.49
CA ALA A 4 17.33 -2.00 -6.72
C ALA A 4 17.94 -1.00 -7.72
N LEU A 5 19.24 -0.71 -7.62
CA LEU A 5 19.93 0.18 -8.56
C LEU A 5 20.04 -0.47 -9.95
N ASP A 6 20.29 -1.77 -10.04
CA ASP A 6 20.34 -2.52 -11.30
C ASP A 6 18.99 -2.50 -12.03
N LEU A 7 17.89 -2.74 -11.30
CA LEU A 7 16.53 -2.66 -11.84
C LEU A 7 16.21 -1.24 -12.33
N CYS A 8 16.60 -0.21 -11.57
CA CYS A 8 16.41 1.18 -11.96
C CYS A 8 17.22 1.56 -13.19
N ALA A 9 18.47 1.13 -13.27
CA ALA A 9 19.35 1.37 -14.42
C ALA A 9 18.77 0.77 -15.72
N ARG A 10 18.07 -0.36 -15.62
CA ARG A 10 17.35 -1.01 -16.74
C ARG A 10 15.99 -0.39 -17.04
N GLY A 11 15.55 0.63 -16.28
CA GLY A 11 14.23 1.24 -16.42
C GLY A 11 13.08 0.35 -15.94
N VAL A 12 13.36 -0.71 -15.17
CA VAL A 12 12.34 -1.64 -14.66
C VAL A 12 11.57 -1.02 -13.49
N ILE A 13 12.23 -0.20 -12.68
CA ILE A 13 11.62 0.53 -11.55
C ILE A 13 12.03 2.01 -11.58
N SER A 14 11.18 2.88 -11.03
CA SER A 14 11.46 4.31 -10.97
C SER A 14 12.58 4.65 -9.97
N PRO A 15 13.25 5.80 -10.11
CA PRO A 15 14.27 6.25 -9.16
C PRO A 15 13.80 6.31 -7.70
N GLN A 16 12.55 6.70 -7.48
CA GLN A 16 11.94 6.78 -6.16
C GLN A 16 11.77 5.40 -5.54
N ILE A 17 11.35 4.41 -6.34
CA ILE A 17 11.23 3.02 -5.90
C ILE A 17 12.60 2.41 -5.61
N ALA A 18 13.62 2.75 -6.40
CA ALA A 18 14.97 2.30 -6.13
C ALA A 18 15.45 2.80 -4.75
N LEU A 19 15.25 4.09 -4.44
CA LEU A 19 15.53 4.63 -3.11
C LEU A 19 14.69 3.99 -2.01
N ALA A 20 13.40 3.76 -2.28
CA ALA A 20 12.50 3.12 -1.35
C ALA A 20 13.02 1.75 -0.90
N ARG A 21 13.38 0.91 -1.87
CA ARG A 21 13.93 -0.43 -1.65
C ARG A 21 15.26 -0.40 -0.90
N LEU A 22 16.16 0.54 -1.23
CA LEU A 22 17.43 0.69 -0.51
C LEU A 22 17.20 0.99 0.98
N VAL A 23 16.31 1.94 1.30
CA VAL A 23 16.02 2.27 2.71
C VAL A 23 15.37 1.09 3.44
N LEU A 24 14.38 0.43 2.83
CA LEU A 24 13.70 -0.71 3.44
C LEU A 24 14.63 -1.92 3.64
N ALA A 25 15.63 -2.10 2.77
CA ALA A 25 16.66 -3.13 2.89
C ALA A 25 17.77 -2.75 3.89
N GLY A 26 17.76 -1.52 4.43
CA GLY A 26 18.84 -0.99 5.27
C GLY A 26 20.16 -0.82 4.52
N GLU A 27 20.11 -0.73 3.19
CA GLU A 27 21.29 -0.53 2.35
C GLU A 27 21.74 0.94 2.42
N PRO A 28 23.05 1.21 2.55
CA PRO A 28 23.56 2.58 2.59
C PRO A 28 23.35 3.29 1.25
N ILE A 29 22.82 4.52 1.30
CA ILE A 29 22.60 5.36 0.12
C ILE A 29 23.75 6.36 -0.02
N ASP A 30 24.72 6.03 -0.87
CA ASP A 30 25.80 6.95 -1.25
C ASP A 30 25.47 7.63 -2.58
N ALA A 31 24.86 8.81 -2.50
CA ALA A 31 24.45 9.58 -3.67
C ALA A 31 25.61 9.96 -4.59
N ASP A 32 26.81 10.22 -4.04
CA ASP A 32 27.97 10.65 -4.82
C ASP A 32 28.59 9.45 -5.54
N ALA A 33 28.57 8.27 -4.92
CA ALA A 33 28.92 7.03 -5.61
C ALA A 33 27.93 6.68 -6.72
N ILE A 34 26.63 6.77 -6.44
CA ILE A 34 25.59 6.48 -7.45
C ILE A 34 25.74 7.40 -8.66
N GLU A 35 25.95 8.71 -8.46
CA GLU A 35 26.11 9.65 -9.57
C GLU A 35 27.39 9.42 -10.38
N ARG A 36 28.51 9.16 -9.70
CA ARG A 36 29.80 8.91 -10.36
C ARG A 36 29.75 7.68 -11.26
N ASP A 37 29.05 6.64 -10.82
CA ASP A 37 28.97 5.37 -11.51
C ASP A 37 27.77 5.32 -12.51
N ALA A 38 26.94 6.36 -12.56
CA ALA A 38 25.77 6.46 -13.43
C ALA A 38 26.14 6.83 -14.88
N PRO A 39 25.73 6.02 -15.88
CA PRO A 39 25.86 6.39 -17.29
C PRO A 39 25.12 7.70 -17.64
N ASP A 40 25.56 8.39 -18.69
CA ASP A 40 24.87 9.58 -19.19
C ASP A 40 23.43 9.24 -19.62
N GLY A 41 22.47 10.05 -19.15
CA GLY A 41 21.04 9.82 -19.38
C GLY A 41 20.42 8.68 -18.56
N SER A 42 21.19 8.03 -17.67
CA SER A 42 20.67 6.95 -16.82
C SER A 42 19.68 7.48 -15.75
N PRO A 43 18.62 6.72 -15.43
CA PRO A 43 17.75 6.99 -14.27
C PRO A 43 18.51 7.08 -12.93
N LEU A 44 19.70 6.48 -12.84
CA LEU A 44 20.54 6.55 -11.64
C LEU A 44 20.99 7.97 -11.27
N ARG A 45 21.10 8.88 -12.24
CA ARG A 45 21.38 10.29 -11.96
C ARG A 45 20.25 10.94 -11.15
N GLU A 46 19.02 10.55 -11.44
CA GLU A 46 17.84 11.01 -10.69
C GLU A 46 17.79 10.38 -9.31
N VAL A 47 18.18 9.10 -9.16
CA VAL A 47 18.35 8.45 -7.85
C VAL A 47 19.31 9.26 -6.97
N ALA A 48 20.48 9.62 -7.49
CA ALA A 48 21.47 10.42 -6.75
C ALA A 48 20.94 11.83 -6.40
N ARG A 49 20.23 12.48 -7.34
CA ARG A 49 19.61 13.79 -7.10
C ARG A 49 18.59 13.72 -5.96
N LEU A 50 17.69 12.76 -6.01
CA LEU A 50 16.65 12.53 -4.99
C LEU A 50 17.27 12.15 -3.64
N ALA A 51 18.29 11.28 -3.63
CA ALA A 51 19.01 10.90 -2.41
C ALA A 51 19.59 12.11 -1.69
N ARG A 52 20.18 13.07 -2.42
CA ARG A 52 20.69 14.32 -1.83
C ARG A 52 19.57 15.23 -1.35
N ALA A 53 18.53 15.42 -2.18
CA ALA A 53 17.41 16.29 -1.85
C ALA A 53 16.64 15.83 -0.60
N HIS A 54 16.58 14.52 -0.35
CA HIS A 54 15.79 13.91 0.73
C HIS A 54 16.62 13.19 1.80
N ARG A 55 17.94 13.43 1.89
CA ARG A 55 18.86 12.69 2.80
C ARG A 55 18.32 12.54 4.22
N ALA A 56 18.02 13.65 4.90
CA ALA A 56 17.58 13.62 6.29
C ALA A 56 16.30 12.78 6.50
N LYS A 57 15.40 12.78 5.51
CA LYS A 57 14.18 11.98 5.54
C LYS A 57 14.48 10.50 5.30
N LEU A 58 15.30 10.17 4.30
CA LEU A 58 15.71 8.79 4.03
C LEU A 58 16.43 8.18 5.24
N ASP A 59 17.29 8.94 5.91
CA ASP A 59 17.97 8.51 7.14
C ASP A 59 16.98 8.22 8.27
N ARG A 60 16.00 9.10 8.48
CA ARG A 60 14.94 8.91 9.49
C ARG A 60 14.08 7.69 9.18
N LEU A 61 13.67 7.52 7.92
CA LEU A 61 12.90 6.38 7.47
C LEU A 61 13.68 5.06 7.61
N GLY A 62 14.99 5.07 7.34
CA GLY A 62 15.87 3.92 7.56
C GLY A 62 15.98 3.54 9.03
N GLN A 63 16.08 4.54 9.92
CA GLN A 63 16.05 4.32 11.37
C GLN A 63 14.72 3.71 11.84
N LEU A 64 13.60 4.20 11.32
CA LEU A 64 12.26 3.70 11.65
C LEU A 64 12.04 2.27 11.13
N ALA A 65 12.48 1.98 9.91
CA ALA A 65 12.45 0.63 9.34
C ALA A 65 13.30 -0.34 10.17
N ALA A 66 14.51 0.06 10.58
CA ALA A 66 15.40 -0.74 11.41
C ALA A 66 14.90 -0.92 12.85
N ALA A 67 14.09 0.01 13.37
CA ALA A 67 13.60 0.02 14.75
C ALA A 67 12.20 -0.60 14.93
N GLY A 68 11.57 -1.12 13.87
CA GLY A 68 10.11 -1.21 13.82
C GLY A 68 9.46 -2.58 13.66
N LEU A 69 10.19 -3.61 13.28
CA LEU A 69 9.58 -4.86 12.83
C LEU A 69 10.27 -6.03 13.50
N ASP A 70 9.71 -6.52 14.61
CA ASP A 70 10.01 -7.85 15.12
C ASP A 70 8.93 -8.81 14.61
N PRO A 71 9.09 -9.41 13.41
CA PRO A 71 8.11 -10.33 12.84
C PRO A 71 7.97 -11.62 13.66
N ASP A 72 8.94 -11.92 14.53
CA ASP A 72 8.97 -13.12 15.37
C ASP A 72 8.47 -12.84 16.81
N GLY A 73 8.02 -11.61 17.07
CA GLY A 73 7.38 -11.22 18.32
C GLY A 73 6.02 -11.90 18.54
N PRO A 74 5.50 -11.95 19.79
CA PRO A 74 4.30 -12.69 20.13
C PRO A 74 3.00 -12.15 19.51
N ASP A 75 3.00 -10.91 19.01
CA ASP A 75 1.87 -10.27 18.33
C ASP A 75 2.34 -9.36 17.17
N PRO A 76 2.52 -9.92 15.95
CA PRO A 76 3.00 -9.17 14.80
C PRO A 76 2.05 -8.05 14.32
N LEU A 77 0.74 -8.19 14.57
CA LEU A 77 -0.24 -7.17 14.20
C LEU A 77 -0.16 -5.98 15.16
N ALA A 78 -0.09 -6.22 16.47
CA ALA A 78 0.11 -5.15 17.45
C ALA A 78 1.45 -4.41 17.24
N ALA A 79 2.53 -5.14 16.90
CA ALA A 79 3.81 -4.52 16.56
C ALA A 79 3.70 -3.63 15.31
N THR A 80 2.97 -4.10 14.28
CA THR A 80 2.71 -3.32 13.06
C THR A 80 1.86 -2.08 13.37
N ALA A 81 0.81 -2.20 14.17
CA ALA A 81 -0.02 -1.07 14.61
C ALA A 81 0.81 -0.01 15.36
N ALA A 82 1.67 -0.44 16.30
CA ALA A 82 2.54 0.46 17.04
C ALA A 82 3.58 1.17 16.17
N LEU A 83 4.07 0.52 15.10
CA LEU A 83 4.91 1.18 14.09
C LEU A 83 4.13 2.30 13.38
N PHE A 84 2.94 2.01 12.88
CA PHE A 84 2.13 2.99 12.17
C PHE A 84 1.61 4.11 13.07
N ASP A 85 1.33 3.84 14.35
CA ASP A 85 0.99 4.88 15.33
C ASP A 85 2.13 5.89 15.51
N ARG A 86 3.39 5.42 15.57
CA ARG A 86 4.56 6.31 15.61
C ARG A 86 4.69 7.12 14.31
N LEU A 87 4.56 6.44 13.17
CA LEU A 87 4.69 7.08 11.86
C LEU A 87 3.62 8.16 11.63
N ALA A 88 2.39 7.94 12.08
CA ALA A 88 1.29 8.89 11.98
C ALA A 88 1.56 10.21 12.73
N GLY A 89 2.33 10.17 13.82
CA GLY A 89 2.70 11.35 14.60
C GLY A 89 3.92 12.10 14.07
N GLU A 90 4.76 11.44 13.26
CA GLU A 90 6.03 11.99 12.81
C GLU A 90 6.02 12.42 11.33
N GLU A 91 5.55 11.54 10.43
CA GLU A 91 5.62 11.73 8.97
C GLU A 91 4.44 10.97 8.27
N PRO A 92 3.18 11.38 8.48
CA PRO A 92 2.01 10.60 8.06
C PRO A 92 1.96 10.31 6.55
N GLU A 93 2.34 11.26 5.69
CA GLU A 93 2.40 11.08 4.24
C GLU A 93 3.44 10.04 3.80
N ALA A 94 4.61 10.04 4.45
CA ALA A 94 5.67 9.09 4.12
C ALA A 94 5.33 7.66 4.58
N ALA A 95 4.49 7.53 5.61
CA ALA A 95 4.04 6.27 6.16
C ALA A 95 3.13 5.47 5.21
N VAL A 96 2.36 6.14 4.34
CA VAL A 96 1.32 5.51 3.50
C VAL A 96 1.69 5.39 2.02
N ALA A 97 2.86 5.92 1.65
CA ALA A 97 3.37 5.92 0.29
C ALA A 97 4.86 6.28 0.33
N PHE A 98 5.68 5.32 0.74
CA PHE A 98 7.12 5.52 0.92
C PHE A 98 7.80 6.06 -0.34
N TYR A 99 7.33 5.58 -1.51
CA TYR A 99 7.79 6.00 -2.84
C TYR A 99 7.52 7.47 -3.17
N SER A 100 6.63 8.15 -2.43
CA SER A 100 6.44 9.59 -2.60
C SER A 100 7.58 10.41 -2.02
N LEU A 101 8.43 9.82 -1.16
CA LEU A 101 9.45 10.51 -0.36
C LEU A 101 8.86 11.72 0.43
N GLY A 102 7.55 11.68 0.68
CA GLY A 102 6.75 12.76 1.26
C GLY A 102 6.72 14.05 0.43
N ASP A 103 6.89 13.96 -0.90
CA ASP A 103 6.52 15.02 -1.85
C ASP A 103 4.98 14.99 -2.05
N PRO A 104 4.25 16.05 -1.65
CA PRO A 104 2.80 16.08 -1.77
C PRO A 104 2.30 16.00 -3.22
N ALA A 105 3.04 16.54 -4.19
CA ALA A 105 2.65 16.52 -5.60
C ALA A 105 2.79 15.10 -6.17
N LEU A 106 3.88 14.41 -5.84
CA LEU A 106 4.08 13.03 -6.25
C LEU A 106 3.07 12.10 -5.57
N LEU A 107 2.80 12.32 -4.28
CA LEU A 107 1.77 11.58 -3.55
C LEU A 107 0.39 11.75 -4.19
N ARG A 108 0.05 12.98 -4.60
CA ARG A 108 -1.19 13.27 -5.30
C ARG A 108 -1.24 12.56 -6.65
N ALA A 109 -0.20 12.67 -7.46
CA ALA A 109 -0.12 12.03 -8.77
C ALA A 109 -0.27 10.50 -8.69
N ALA A 110 0.41 9.86 -7.73
CA ALA A 110 0.26 8.42 -7.49
C ALA A 110 -1.14 8.03 -6.97
N THR A 111 -1.77 8.91 -6.20
CA THR A 111 -3.16 8.69 -5.76
C THR A 111 -4.13 8.79 -6.92
N ASP A 112 -3.95 9.79 -7.79
CA ASP A 112 -4.77 9.98 -8.98
C ASP A 112 -4.63 8.78 -9.94
N GLU A 113 -3.40 8.30 -10.18
CA GLU A 113 -3.12 7.08 -10.96
C GLU A 113 -3.82 5.85 -10.36
N LEU A 114 -3.76 5.68 -9.03
CA LEU A 114 -4.44 4.58 -8.35
C LEU A 114 -5.95 4.64 -8.53
N VAL A 115 -6.56 5.82 -8.40
CA VAL A 115 -8.00 6.01 -8.64
C VAL A 115 -8.37 5.65 -10.07
N GLU A 116 -7.57 6.05 -11.06
CA GLU A 116 -7.79 5.70 -12.46
C GLU A 116 -7.73 4.19 -12.71
N VAL A 117 -6.73 3.52 -12.15
CA VAL A 117 -6.60 2.06 -12.26
C VAL A 117 -7.80 1.35 -11.64
N VAL A 118 -8.20 1.72 -10.41
CA VAL A 118 -9.39 1.13 -9.77
C VAL A 118 -10.63 1.32 -10.65
N ARG A 119 -10.87 2.54 -11.14
CA ARG A 119 -12.01 2.86 -12.02
C ARG A 119 -11.98 2.10 -13.34
N SER A 120 -10.81 1.67 -13.80
CA SER A 120 -10.67 0.85 -15.02
C SER A 120 -10.94 -0.64 -14.77
N TRP A 121 -10.87 -1.10 -13.52
CA TRP A 121 -11.03 -2.52 -13.16
C TRP A 121 -12.42 -2.85 -12.63
N VAL A 122 -13.03 -1.91 -11.91
CA VAL A 122 -14.31 -2.10 -11.21
C VAL A 122 -15.25 -0.92 -11.45
N ALA A 123 -16.55 -1.21 -11.54
CA ALA A 123 -17.58 -0.18 -11.61
C ALA A 123 -17.81 0.39 -10.21
N LEU A 124 -17.73 1.72 -10.08
CA LEU A 124 -17.83 2.41 -8.79
C LEU A 124 -19.17 3.13 -8.57
N ASP A 125 -19.93 3.39 -9.64
CA ASP A 125 -21.19 4.12 -9.54
C ASP A 125 -22.16 3.38 -8.60
N GLY A 126 -22.60 4.06 -7.54
CA GLY A 126 -23.46 3.48 -6.51
C GLY A 126 -22.80 2.45 -5.58
N ALA A 127 -21.48 2.21 -5.69
CA ALA A 127 -20.81 1.17 -4.92
C ALA A 127 -20.60 1.54 -3.44
N HIS A 128 -20.71 0.55 -2.56
CA HIS A 128 -20.30 0.61 -1.16
C HIS A 128 -18.90 -0.01 -1.05
N VAL A 129 -17.92 0.78 -0.62
CA VAL A 129 -16.50 0.39 -0.64
C VAL A 129 -15.96 0.26 0.78
N LEU A 130 -15.20 -0.81 1.02
CA LEU A 130 -14.33 -0.96 2.20
C LEU A 130 -12.87 -0.74 1.79
N ASP A 131 -12.23 0.31 2.31
CA ASP A 131 -10.78 0.53 2.21
C ASP A 131 -10.09 -0.17 3.39
N PHE A 132 -9.49 -1.33 3.12
CA PHE A 132 -8.92 -2.23 4.12
C PHE A 132 -7.41 -1.95 4.31
N GLY A 133 -7.06 -1.40 5.48
CA GLY A 133 -5.76 -0.80 5.74
C GLY A 133 -5.69 0.61 5.16
N CYS A 134 -6.67 1.46 5.49
CA CYS A 134 -6.86 2.76 4.85
C CYS A 134 -5.78 3.80 5.17
N GLY A 135 -4.93 3.55 6.18
CA GLY A 135 -3.96 4.51 6.69
C GLY A 135 -4.63 5.85 7.03
N ILE A 136 -4.04 6.95 6.55
CA ILE A 136 -4.58 8.31 6.69
C ILE A 136 -5.75 8.62 5.73
N GLY A 137 -6.36 7.62 5.10
CA GLY A 137 -7.52 7.75 4.22
C GLY A 137 -7.22 8.30 2.83
N ARG A 138 -5.95 8.39 2.41
CA ARG A 138 -5.52 9.00 1.13
C ARG A 138 -6.34 8.52 -0.07
N VAL A 139 -6.49 7.20 -0.20
CA VAL A 139 -7.18 6.59 -1.34
C VAL A 139 -8.70 6.67 -1.17
N ALA A 140 -9.21 6.36 0.03
CA ALA A 140 -10.63 6.49 0.32
C ALA A 140 -11.19 7.88 0.01
N LEU A 141 -10.49 8.94 0.42
CA LEU A 141 -10.90 10.34 0.18
C LEU A 141 -10.91 10.68 -1.31
N ALA A 142 -9.96 10.16 -2.08
CA ALA A 142 -9.88 10.39 -3.52
C ALA A 142 -10.94 9.58 -4.31
N LEU A 143 -11.38 8.44 -3.77
CA LEU A 143 -12.45 7.62 -4.34
C LEU A 143 -13.86 8.08 -3.96
N ALA A 144 -14.02 8.78 -2.83
CA ALA A 144 -15.31 9.23 -2.31
C ALA A 144 -16.24 9.90 -3.35
N PRO A 145 -15.76 10.73 -4.31
CA PRO A 145 -16.62 11.32 -5.33
C PRO A 145 -17.23 10.34 -6.34
N TYR A 146 -16.74 9.10 -6.41
CA TYR A 146 -17.12 8.12 -7.44
C TYR A 146 -17.99 6.98 -6.91
N VAL A 147 -18.29 6.96 -5.60
CA VAL A 147 -18.93 5.84 -4.90
C VAL A 147 -20.12 6.32 -4.07
N ALA A 148 -21.03 5.42 -3.71
CA ALA A 148 -22.14 5.76 -2.82
C ALA A 148 -21.63 6.01 -1.39
N GLU A 149 -20.77 5.13 -0.88
CA GLU A 149 -20.19 5.22 0.45
C GLU A 149 -18.83 4.53 0.49
N ILE A 150 -17.90 5.09 1.27
CA ILE A 150 -16.62 4.46 1.59
C ILE A 150 -16.38 4.39 3.09
N VAL A 151 -15.94 3.22 3.53
CA VAL A 151 -15.58 2.94 4.93
C VAL A 151 -14.12 2.53 4.94
N GLY A 152 -13.28 3.28 5.64
CA GLY A 152 -11.89 2.90 5.86
C GLY A 152 -11.69 2.20 7.20
N VAL A 153 -10.94 1.11 7.22
CA VAL A 153 -10.48 0.47 8.46
C VAL A 153 -8.97 0.38 8.51
N ASP A 154 -8.39 0.63 9.68
CA ASP A 154 -6.94 0.47 9.89
C ASP A 154 -6.66 -0.06 11.30
N ILE A 155 -5.54 -0.76 11.46
CA ILE A 155 -5.10 -1.28 12.77
C ILE A 155 -4.46 -0.20 13.65
N SER A 156 -4.04 0.93 13.07
CA SER A 156 -3.49 2.07 13.79
C SER A 156 -4.58 3.09 14.13
N PRO A 157 -4.92 3.28 15.42
CA PRO A 157 -5.85 4.33 15.83
C PRO A 157 -5.36 5.75 15.46
N ALA A 158 -4.04 5.98 15.44
CA ALA A 158 -3.49 7.28 15.06
C ALA A 158 -3.67 7.57 13.55
N MET A 159 -3.51 6.56 12.68
CA MET A 159 -3.82 6.67 11.26
C MET A 159 -5.30 6.99 11.03
N VAL A 160 -6.20 6.29 11.74
CA VAL A 160 -7.64 6.53 11.67
C VAL A 160 -8.00 7.94 12.15
N ALA A 161 -7.35 8.45 13.19
CA ALA A 161 -7.57 9.81 13.66
C ALA A 161 -7.23 10.85 12.56
N GLN A 162 -6.09 10.67 11.88
CA GLN A 162 -5.70 11.49 10.73
C GLN A 162 -6.69 11.38 9.57
N ALA A 163 -7.15 10.16 9.26
CA ALA A 163 -8.14 9.94 8.21
C ALA A 163 -9.47 10.66 8.50
N ARG A 164 -9.94 10.61 9.74
CA ARG A 164 -11.16 11.32 10.18
C ARG A 164 -11.01 12.84 10.06
N GLU A 165 -9.86 13.38 10.43
CA GLU A 165 -9.58 14.81 10.29
C GLU A 165 -9.59 15.24 8.82
N ARG A 166 -8.94 14.48 7.95
CA ARG A 166 -8.89 14.75 6.50
C ARG A 166 -10.24 14.57 5.82
N ALA A 167 -11.10 13.71 6.36
CA ALA A 167 -12.46 13.49 5.88
C ALA A 167 -13.45 14.57 6.32
N ALA A 168 -13.04 15.53 7.16
CA ALA A 168 -13.93 16.57 7.64
C ALA A 168 -14.61 17.30 6.48
N GLY A 169 -15.94 17.18 6.38
CA GLY A 169 -16.76 17.76 5.32
C GLY A 169 -17.22 16.79 4.23
N LEU A 170 -16.75 15.54 4.23
CA LEU A 170 -17.30 14.48 3.37
C LEU A 170 -18.45 13.76 4.06
N ALA A 171 -19.59 13.67 3.38
CA ALA A 171 -20.79 13.02 3.91
C ALA A 171 -20.81 11.50 3.72
N ASN A 172 -19.99 10.98 2.79
CA ASN A 172 -20.01 9.58 2.37
C ASN A 172 -18.70 8.83 2.65
N ALA A 173 -17.85 9.36 3.54
CA ALA A 173 -16.60 8.73 3.96
C ALA A 173 -16.53 8.65 5.48
N ARG A 174 -16.31 7.45 6.03
CA ARG A 174 -16.09 7.24 7.47
C ARG A 174 -14.93 6.28 7.73
N PHE A 175 -14.32 6.39 8.91
CA PHE A 175 -13.10 5.66 9.26
C PHE A 175 -13.19 5.07 10.67
N GLU A 176 -12.76 3.82 10.82
CA GLU A 176 -12.85 3.05 12.06
C GLU A 176 -11.55 2.29 12.35
N ALA A 177 -11.09 2.32 13.60
CA ALA A 177 -9.95 1.51 14.02
C ALA A 177 -10.40 0.07 14.26
N THR A 178 -9.56 -0.89 13.92
CA THR A 178 -9.77 -2.32 14.16
C THR A 178 -8.55 -2.93 14.83
N ASP A 179 -8.69 -4.03 15.55
CA ASP A 179 -7.58 -4.82 16.09
C ASP A 179 -7.09 -5.90 15.10
N GLY A 180 -7.61 -5.89 13.86
CA GLY A 180 -7.39 -6.98 12.90
C GLY A 180 -8.19 -8.25 13.24
N GLY A 181 -9.04 -8.20 14.26
CA GLY A 181 -9.97 -9.24 14.65
C GLY A 181 -11.15 -9.35 13.69
N VAL A 182 -12.37 -9.36 14.21
CA VAL A 182 -13.58 -9.49 13.37
C VAL A 182 -13.96 -8.10 12.84
N LEU A 183 -14.15 -8.00 11.51
CA LEU A 183 -14.70 -6.79 10.91
C LEU A 183 -16.14 -6.58 11.37
N PRO A 184 -16.50 -5.42 11.96
CA PRO A 184 -17.81 -5.17 12.57
C PRO A 184 -18.91 -4.86 11.54
N PHE A 185 -18.82 -5.46 10.35
CA PHE A 185 -19.77 -5.28 9.27
C PHE A 185 -20.61 -6.55 9.06
N PRO A 186 -21.90 -6.41 8.74
CA PRO A 186 -22.73 -7.54 8.32
C PRO A 186 -22.16 -8.25 7.09
N ASP A 187 -22.60 -9.49 6.90
CA ASP A 187 -22.30 -10.23 5.68
C ASP A 187 -22.85 -9.48 4.46
N ALA A 188 -22.13 -9.53 3.33
CA ALA A 188 -22.57 -8.94 2.07
C ALA A 188 -22.91 -7.43 2.15
N SER A 189 -22.09 -6.66 2.88
CA SER A 189 -22.25 -5.22 3.05
C SER A 189 -21.60 -4.36 1.95
N PHE A 190 -20.56 -4.88 1.29
CA PHE A 190 -19.75 -4.09 0.35
C PHE A 190 -19.76 -4.67 -1.06
N ASP A 191 -19.70 -3.78 -2.05
CA ASP A 191 -19.52 -4.12 -3.47
C ASP A 191 -18.03 -4.28 -3.81
N LEU A 192 -17.18 -3.51 -3.13
CA LEU A 192 -15.72 -3.50 -3.32
C LEU A 192 -15.00 -3.50 -1.98
N VAL A 193 -13.97 -4.34 -1.86
CA VAL A 193 -12.90 -4.20 -0.88
C VAL A 193 -11.66 -3.78 -1.64
N LEU A 194 -11.08 -2.65 -1.25
CA LEU A 194 -9.81 -2.17 -1.78
C LEU A 194 -8.74 -2.30 -0.69
N ALA A 195 -7.60 -2.88 -1.05
CA ALA A 195 -6.45 -3.02 -0.16
C ALA A 195 -5.22 -2.45 -0.86
N VAL A 196 -4.71 -1.31 -0.40
CA VAL A 196 -3.54 -0.65 -0.98
C VAL A 196 -2.39 -0.75 0.01
N ASP A 197 -1.37 -1.54 -0.33
CA ASP A 197 -0.15 -1.68 0.48
C ASP A 197 -0.38 -2.26 1.90
N SER A 198 -1.54 -2.90 2.14
CA SER A 198 -1.90 -3.47 3.46
C SER A 198 -1.67 -4.99 3.56
N PHE A 199 -1.84 -5.74 2.47
CA PHE A 199 -1.60 -7.19 2.41
C PHE A 199 -0.17 -7.63 2.77
N PRO A 200 0.90 -6.88 2.45
CA PRO A 200 2.26 -7.31 2.81
C PRO A 200 2.44 -7.52 4.31
N TYR A 201 1.74 -6.73 5.13
CA TYR A 201 1.74 -6.85 6.58
C TYR A 201 0.99 -8.11 7.06
N LEU A 202 -0.10 -8.50 6.38
CA LEU A 202 -0.84 -9.72 6.68
C LEU A 202 -0.05 -10.98 6.31
N VAL A 203 0.62 -10.94 5.16
CA VAL A 203 1.50 -12.03 4.69
C VAL A 203 2.63 -12.24 5.68
N ARG A 204 3.32 -11.14 6.06
CA ARG A 204 4.43 -11.21 7.03
C ARG A 204 3.97 -11.71 8.40
N ALA A 205 2.79 -11.30 8.86
CA ALA A 205 2.22 -11.75 10.13
C ALA A 205 1.64 -13.18 10.08
N GLY A 206 1.61 -13.84 8.91
CA GLY A 206 1.06 -15.19 8.76
C GLY A 206 -0.46 -15.29 8.92
N VAL A 207 -1.19 -14.18 8.77
CA VAL A 207 -2.64 -14.10 9.01
C VAL A 207 -3.47 -13.81 7.75
N LEU A 208 -2.88 -13.86 6.56
CA LEU A 208 -3.60 -13.57 5.31
C LEU A 208 -4.86 -14.43 5.12
N GLN A 209 -4.75 -15.75 5.30
CA GLN A 209 -5.86 -16.68 5.07
C GLN A 209 -7.10 -16.40 5.93
N PRO A 210 -7.00 -16.25 7.27
CA PRO A 210 -8.16 -15.87 8.07
C PRO A 210 -8.69 -14.46 7.75
N GLN A 211 -7.87 -13.54 7.24
CA GLN A 211 -8.37 -12.23 6.78
C GLN A 211 -9.14 -12.35 5.47
N LEU A 212 -8.65 -13.12 4.48
CA LEU A 212 -9.37 -13.36 3.22
C LEU A 212 -10.79 -13.92 3.48
N ALA A 213 -10.97 -14.81 4.46
CA ALA A 213 -12.28 -15.30 4.84
C ALA A 213 -13.22 -14.19 5.36
N LYS A 214 -12.69 -13.25 6.16
CA LYS A 214 -13.45 -12.09 6.65
C LYS A 214 -13.80 -11.12 5.52
N LEU A 215 -12.86 -10.85 4.60
CA LEU A 215 -13.08 -10.01 3.44
C LEU A 215 -14.14 -10.61 2.50
N SER A 216 -14.06 -11.93 2.25
CA SER A 216 -15.07 -12.65 1.48
C SER A 216 -16.46 -12.55 2.12
N ARG A 217 -16.55 -12.69 3.46
CA ARG A 217 -17.82 -12.58 4.20
C ARG A 217 -18.50 -11.22 4.02
N VAL A 218 -17.75 -10.13 4.13
CA VAL A 218 -18.30 -8.77 4.06
C VAL A 218 -18.58 -8.29 2.64
N LEU A 219 -17.94 -8.89 1.62
CA LEU A 219 -18.26 -8.66 0.22
C LEU A 219 -19.60 -9.28 -0.16
N ARG A 220 -20.37 -8.62 -1.02
CA ARG A 220 -21.55 -9.23 -1.67
C ARG A 220 -21.13 -10.38 -2.59
N PRO A 221 -21.98 -11.40 -2.82
CA PRO A 221 -21.72 -12.38 -3.88
C PRO A 221 -21.50 -11.65 -5.21
N GLY A 222 -20.39 -11.95 -5.90
CA GLY A 222 -19.97 -11.23 -7.10
C GLY A 222 -19.28 -9.88 -6.87
N GLY A 223 -19.13 -9.45 -5.62
CA GLY A 223 -18.35 -8.25 -5.24
C GLY A 223 -16.85 -8.44 -5.44
N ASP A 224 -16.13 -7.35 -5.56
CA ASP A 224 -14.73 -7.32 -5.98
C ASP A 224 -13.77 -7.09 -4.80
N LEU A 225 -12.64 -7.80 -4.78
CA LEU A 225 -11.48 -7.53 -3.96
C LEU A 225 -10.35 -7.07 -4.89
N VAL A 226 -9.90 -5.83 -4.73
CA VAL A 226 -8.77 -5.27 -5.46
C VAL A 226 -7.63 -5.06 -4.48
N VAL A 227 -6.47 -5.64 -4.80
CA VAL A 227 -5.28 -5.57 -3.96
C VAL A 227 -4.15 -4.98 -4.79
N PHE A 228 -3.53 -3.92 -4.30
CA PHE A 228 -2.27 -3.44 -4.82
C PHE A 228 -1.17 -3.67 -3.80
N ASN A 229 -0.13 -4.34 -4.27
CA ASN A 229 0.96 -4.92 -3.52
C ASN A 229 0.52 -6.07 -2.61
N TRP A 230 0.72 -7.31 -3.06
CA TRP A 230 0.33 -8.51 -2.31
C TRP A 230 1.31 -8.83 -1.18
N SER A 231 2.61 -8.75 -1.45
CA SER A 231 3.64 -9.02 -0.44
C SER A 231 4.95 -8.27 -0.68
N TYR A 232 5.75 -8.14 0.36
CA TYR A 232 7.14 -7.69 0.26
C TYR A 232 8.14 -8.85 0.10
N ARG A 233 7.68 -10.07 -0.23
CA ARG A 233 8.55 -11.25 -0.37
C ARG A 233 9.50 -11.15 -1.56
N GLY A 234 9.15 -10.35 -2.57
CA GLY A 234 9.90 -10.26 -3.83
C GLY A 234 9.73 -11.49 -4.74
N ASP A 235 8.79 -12.38 -4.42
CA ASP A 235 8.45 -13.57 -5.21
C ASP A 235 7.06 -13.41 -5.83
N GLU A 236 7.03 -12.81 -7.02
CA GLU A 236 5.78 -12.55 -7.75
C GLU A 236 5.05 -13.85 -8.13
N ALA A 237 5.79 -14.93 -8.40
CA ALA A 237 5.19 -16.22 -8.76
C ALA A 237 4.43 -16.82 -7.57
N ALA A 238 4.99 -16.69 -6.35
CA ALA A 238 4.30 -17.08 -5.12
C ALA A 238 3.05 -16.23 -4.88
N ASP A 239 3.13 -14.91 -5.09
CA ASP A 239 1.97 -14.01 -4.92
C ASP A 239 0.85 -14.32 -5.92
N VAL A 240 1.19 -14.56 -7.20
CA VAL A 240 0.22 -15.00 -8.22
C VAL A 240 -0.41 -16.33 -7.86
N ALA A 241 0.37 -17.30 -7.39
CA ALA A 241 -0.15 -18.60 -6.98
C ALA A 241 -1.06 -18.48 -5.75
N GLU A 242 -0.73 -17.65 -4.76
CA GLU A 242 -1.55 -17.44 -3.56
C GLU A 242 -2.87 -16.73 -3.90
N ALA A 243 -2.83 -15.71 -4.76
CA ALA A 243 -4.02 -15.02 -5.24
C ALA A 243 -4.94 -15.92 -6.07
N ALA A 244 -4.37 -16.77 -6.93
CA ALA A 244 -5.13 -17.74 -7.74
C ALA A 244 -5.86 -18.79 -6.89
N ASN A 245 -5.33 -19.10 -5.71
CA ASN A 245 -5.89 -20.09 -4.77
C ASN A 245 -6.59 -19.45 -3.57
N ALA A 246 -6.88 -18.14 -3.60
CA ALA A 246 -7.53 -17.42 -2.51
C ALA A 246 -8.94 -18.00 -2.22
N PRO A 247 -9.19 -18.53 -1.01
CA PRO A 247 -10.45 -19.21 -0.71
C PRO A 247 -11.67 -18.28 -0.83
N GLY A 248 -12.72 -18.74 -1.52
CA GLY A 248 -13.96 -17.97 -1.71
C GLY A 248 -13.89 -16.89 -2.79
N PHE A 249 -12.81 -16.87 -3.57
CA PHE A 249 -12.61 -15.93 -4.67
C PHE A 249 -12.29 -16.62 -5.99
N THR A 250 -12.67 -15.98 -7.08
CA THR A 250 -12.16 -16.23 -8.43
C THR A 250 -11.20 -15.12 -8.81
N CYS A 251 -9.96 -15.45 -9.16
CA CYS A 251 -8.97 -14.47 -9.60
C CYS A 251 -9.24 -14.06 -11.05
N LEU A 252 -9.44 -12.75 -11.29
CA LEU A 252 -9.69 -12.15 -12.61
C LEU A 252 -8.42 -11.52 -13.20
N ARG A 253 -7.55 -11.00 -12.34
CA ARG A 253 -6.23 -10.43 -12.68
C ARG A 253 -5.22 -10.80 -11.59
N SER A 254 -4.00 -11.15 -11.98
CA SER A 254 -2.92 -11.49 -11.05
C SER A 254 -1.58 -10.98 -11.55
N GLY A 255 -0.86 -10.25 -10.70
CA GLY A 255 0.48 -9.76 -11.04
C GLY A 255 0.52 -8.62 -12.06
N GLU A 256 -0.60 -7.93 -12.31
CA GLU A 256 -0.61 -6.79 -13.24
C GLU A 256 0.28 -5.67 -12.71
N ARG A 257 1.00 -4.93 -13.56
CA ARG A 257 1.79 -3.77 -13.13
C ARG A 257 1.22 -2.49 -13.76
N PRO A 258 0.09 -1.99 -13.24
CA PRO A 258 -0.69 -0.95 -13.92
C PRO A 258 -0.16 0.48 -13.67
N PHE A 259 0.88 0.63 -12.86
CA PHE A 259 1.36 1.92 -12.35
C PHE A 259 2.68 2.32 -13.01
N ALA A 260 2.84 3.61 -13.28
CA ALA A 260 4.08 4.22 -13.74
C ALA A 260 4.91 4.80 -12.59
N ILE A 261 4.25 5.28 -11.52
CA ILE A 261 4.93 5.93 -10.38
C ILE A 261 5.34 4.88 -9.32
N TRP A 262 4.43 3.97 -9.03
CA TRP A 262 4.60 2.87 -8.09
C TRP A 262 4.90 1.57 -8.84
N ASP A 263 5.64 0.64 -8.26
CA ASP A 263 6.02 -0.64 -8.89
C ASP A 263 5.19 -1.83 -8.40
N ALA A 264 4.14 -1.58 -7.62
CA ALA A 264 3.33 -2.66 -7.07
C ALA A 264 2.59 -3.45 -8.14
N SER A 265 2.53 -4.77 -7.89
CA SER A 265 1.63 -5.67 -8.58
C SER A 265 0.19 -5.46 -8.10
N GLY A 266 -0.75 -5.58 -9.03
CA GLY A 266 -2.18 -5.47 -8.81
C GLY A 266 -2.88 -6.79 -9.07
N PHE A 267 -3.86 -7.06 -8.21
CA PHE A 267 -4.66 -8.28 -8.22
C PHE A 267 -6.12 -7.90 -8.14
N HIS A 268 -6.94 -8.56 -8.95
CA HIS A 268 -8.39 -8.38 -8.96
C HIS A 268 -9.03 -9.74 -8.78
N LEU A 269 -9.74 -9.90 -7.67
CA LEU A 269 -10.43 -11.09 -7.29
C LEU A 269 -11.93 -10.78 -7.17
N ARG A 270 -12.78 -11.75 -7.49
CA ARG A 270 -14.23 -11.63 -7.34
C ARG A 270 -14.74 -12.68 -6.38
N ARG A 271 -15.56 -12.27 -5.41
CA ARG A 271 -16.19 -13.20 -4.47
C ARG A 271 -17.07 -14.18 -5.25
N SER A 272 -16.84 -15.47 -5.04
CA SER A 272 -17.67 -16.52 -5.63
C SER A 272 -19.14 -16.41 -5.17
N PRO A 273 -20.10 -16.91 -5.97
CA PRO A 273 -21.53 -16.89 -5.62
C PRO A 273 -21.86 -17.56 -4.29
#